data_AF-A0A1G4XCU3-F1
#
_entry.id   AF-A0A1G4XCU3-F1
#
_cell.length_a   1.000
_cell.length_b   1.000
_cell.length_c   1.000
_cell.angle_alpha   90.00
_cell.angle_beta   90.00
_cell.angle_gamma   90.00
#
_symmetry.space_group_name_H-M   'P 1'
#
loop_
_entity.id
_entity.type
_entity.pdbx_description
1 polymer ?
#
loop_
_entity_poly.entity_id
_entity_poly.type
_entity_poly.pdbx_seq_one_letter_code
_entity_poly.pdbx_strand_id
1 'polypeptide(L)'
;MKTTTQRLGRLWLVAATLAATGAAFAQGVLVPQAPPAVPQDTLTRAATSVGVKRCLPAITRLATLTVQGSRSHDVLLDWDRKRPDAGPMFSLIGMEFPNAGVAASITAIPDDTGACTVSAERISVAPFTCASVAEQELKNYRMTRLLPIYAVYTDDKEPTSSVSLIDSPPGCLIIRRYVEYGWRDPAAVPAAAAPAAPAGQPPKRR
;
A
#
# COMPACT_ATOMS: atom_id res chain seq x y z
N MET A 1 -18.38 46.67 -63.23
CA MET A 1 -19.70 46.45 -62.60
C MET A 1 -19.46 46.45 -61.09
N LYS A 2 -19.70 47.53 -60.32
CA LYS A 2 -20.98 47.97 -59.69
C LYS A 2 -21.78 46.78 -59.13
N THR A 3 -22.25 46.66 -57.89
CA THR A 3 -22.51 47.55 -56.72
C THR A 3 -22.98 46.59 -55.59
N THR A 4 -22.49 46.66 -54.35
CA THR A 4 -23.12 47.25 -53.13
C THR A 4 -24.53 46.76 -52.72
N THR A 5 -24.68 46.55 -51.40
CA THR A 5 -25.89 46.73 -50.54
C THR A 5 -26.79 45.50 -50.34
N GLN A 6 -26.75 44.79 -49.21
CA GLN A 6 -27.37 45.04 -47.89
C GLN A 6 -28.91 44.88 -47.86
N ARG A 7 -29.39 44.15 -46.83
CA ARG A 7 -30.58 44.38 -45.97
C ARG A 7 -31.77 43.39 -46.02
N LEU A 8 -32.17 43.05 -44.78
CA LEU A 8 -33.50 42.68 -44.24
C LEU A 8 -34.14 41.39 -44.79
N GLY A 9 -34.63 40.44 -44.00
CA GLY A 9 -35.25 40.52 -42.69
C GLY A 9 -36.77 40.35 -42.83
N ARG A 10 -37.30 39.17 -42.43
CA ARG A 10 -38.69 38.81 -42.02
C ARG A 10 -38.87 37.29 -42.22
N LEU A 11 -38.84 36.44 -41.19
CA LEU A 11 -39.92 36.10 -40.23
C LEU A 11 -41.27 35.74 -40.88
N TRP A 12 -41.82 34.60 -40.42
CA TRP A 12 -43.09 33.89 -40.77
C TRP A 12 -42.84 32.67 -41.69
N LEU A 13 -43.29 31.43 -41.44
CA LEU A 13 -44.34 30.84 -40.60
C LEU A 13 -44.05 29.32 -40.37
N VAL A 14 -44.36 28.86 -39.16
CA VAL A 14 -45.17 27.67 -38.77
C VAL A 14 -45.22 26.44 -39.70
N ALA A 15 -44.85 25.28 -39.16
CA ALA A 15 -45.66 24.05 -39.26
C ALA A 15 -45.28 23.05 -38.15
N ALA A 16 -46.27 22.71 -37.33
CA ALA A 16 -46.21 21.67 -36.31
C ALA A 16 -46.32 20.28 -36.96
N THR A 17 -45.44 19.37 -36.57
CA THR A 17 -45.61 17.93 -36.77
C THR A 17 -45.41 17.22 -35.44
N LEU A 18 -46.53 16.84 -34.81
CA LEU A 18 -46.56 15.81 -33.78
C LEU A 18 -46.12 14.48 -34.40
N ALA A 19 -45.02 13.92 -33.91
CA ALA A 19 -44.71 12.51 -34.10
C ALA A 19 -44.31 11.94 -32.74
N ALA A 20 -45.08 10.95 -32.30
CA ALA A 20 -44.94 10.24 -31.05
C ALA A 20 -43.56 9.59 -30.92
N THR A 21 -42.67 10.17 -30.12
CA THR A 21 -41.50 9.47 -29.59
C THR A 21 -41.90 8.86 -28.26
N GLY A 22 -42.01 7.52 -28.25
CA GLY A 22 -42.33 6.74 -27.07
C GLY A 22 -41.43 7.11 -25.89
N ALA A 23 -42.07 7.40 -24.76
CA ALA A 23 -41.42 7.39 -23.47
C ALA A 23 -40.93 5.96 -23.19
N ALA A 24 -39.71 5.67 -23.60
CA ALA A 24 -38.97 4.54 -23.05
C ALA A 24 -38.75 4.86 -21.57
N PHE A 25 -39.65 4.36 -20.73
CA PHE A 25 -39.43 4.30 -19.30
C PHE A 25 -38.17 3.45 -19.09
N ALA A 26 -37.03 4.11 -18.89
CA ALA A 26 -35.86 3.49 -18.30
C ALA A 26 -36.28 3.02 -16.91
N GLN A 27 -36.65 1.75 -16.82
CA GLN A 27 -36.79 1.07 -15.54
C GLN A 27 -35.40 1.11 -14.91
N GLY A 28 -35.22 2.06 -13.98
CA GLY A 28 -34.11 2.03 -13.04
C GLY A 28 -34.24 0.74 -12.24
N VAL A 29 -33.62 -0.32 -12.75
CA VAL A 29 -33.36 -1.53 -11.99
C VAL A 29 -32.53 -1.05 -10.82
N LEU A 30 -33.15 -1.05 -9.64
CA LEU A 30 -32.52 -0.86 -8.35
C LEU A 30 -31.53 -2.01 -8.15
N VAL A 31 -30.39 -1.95 -8.83
CA VAL A 31 -29.23 -2.74 -8.47
C VAL A 31 -28.79 -2.18 -7.12
N PRO A 32 -28.75 -2.98 -6.04
CA PRO A 32 -28.20 -2.54 -4.78
C PRO A 32 -26.80 -1.97 -5.07
N GLN A 33 -26.60 -0.69 -4.76
CA GLN A 33 -25.28 -0.08 -4.90
C GLN A 33 -24.35 -0.88 -3.98
N ALA A 34 -23.45 -1.66 -4.59
CA ALA A 34 -22.43 -2.36 -3.85
C ALA A 34 -21.72 -1.33 -2.97
N PRO A 35 -21.44 -1.64 -1.69
CA PRO A 35 -20.70 -0.74 -0.82
C PRO A 35 -19.45 -0.24 -1.55
N PRO A 36 -19.09 1.05 -1.43
CA PRO A 36 -17.87 1.54 -2.03
C PRO A 36 -16.72 0.66 -1.57
N ALA A 37 -15.99 0.08 -2.54
CA ALA A 37 -14.86 -0.77 -2.24
C ALA A 37 -13.89 0.01 -1.35
N VAL A 38 -13.45 -0.61 -0.25
CA VAL A 38 -12.44 -0.02 0.62
C VAL A 38 -11.24 0.33 -0.26
N PRO A 39 -10.71 1.57 -0.21
CA PRO A 39 -9.52 1.93 -0.97
C PRO A 39 -8.41 0.94 -0.65
N GLN A 40 -8.05 0.13 -1.63
CA GLN A 40 -7.04 -0.91 -1.52
C GLN A 40 -5.80 -0.45 -2.26
N ASP A 41 -4.63 -0.64 -1.66
CA ASP A 41 -3.37 -0.29 -2.30
C ASP A 41 -3.13 -1.12 -3.58
N THR A 42 -2.32 -0.56 -4.49
CA THR A 42 -2.08 -1.17 -5.80
C THR A 42 -1.40 -2.54 -5.68
N LEU A 43 -0.54 -2.76 -4.68
CA LEU A 43 0.15 -4.04 -4.49
C LEU A 43 -0.82 -5.13 -4.06
N THR A 44 -1.67 -4.87 -3.07
CA THR A 44 -2.67 -5.83 -2.60
C THR A 44 -3.62 -6.21 -3.73
N ARG A 45 -4.04 -5.23 -4.54
CA ARG A 45 -4.86 -5.49 -5.72
C ARG A 45 -4.13 -6.38 -6.74
N ALA A 46 -2.86 -6.09 -7.02
CA ALA A 46 -2.05 -6.88 -7.93
C ALA A 46 -1.85 -8.31 -7.42
N ALA A 47 -1.48 -8.49 -6.14
CA ALA A 47 -1.28 -9.78 -5.50
C ALA A 47 -2.56 -10.65 -5.55
N THR A 48 -3.71 -10.07 -5.21
CA THR A 48 -5.01 -10.75 -5.33
C THR A 48 -5.30 -11.17 -6.78
N SER A 49 -5.01 -10.30 -7.75
CA SER A 49 -5.29 -10.56 -9.17
C SER A 49 -4.48 -11.73 -9.76
N VAL A 50 -3.26 -11.98 -9.25
CA VAL A 50 -2.41 -13.09 -9.69
C VAL A 50 -2.63 -14.37 -8.88
N GLY A 51 -3.53 -14.34 -7.88
CA GLY A 51 -3.95 -15.52 -7.13
C GLY A 51 -3.23 -15.77 -5.80
N VAL A 52 -2.53 -14.78 -5.24
CA VAL A 52 -1.93 -14.86 -3.90
C VAL A 52 -3.03 -14.80 -2.84
N LYS A 53 -3.03 -15.74 -1.90
CA LYS A 53 -4.00 -15.80 -0.78
C LYS A 53 -3.32 -15.95 0.57
N ARG A 54 -2.44 -16.94 0.74
CA ARG A 54 -1.81 -17.29 2.04
C ARG A 54 -1.11 -16.09 2.68
N CYS A 55 -0.29 -15.39 1.92
CA CYS A 55 0.43 -14.21 2.41
C CYS A 55 -0.29 -12.88 2.17
N LEU A 56 -1.51 -12.91 1.63
CA LEU A 56 -2.24 -11.68 1.30
C LEU A 56 -2.40 -10.77 2.52
N PRO A 57 -2.75 -11.23 3.73
CA PRO A 57 -2.86 -10.34 4.89
C PRO A 57 -1.54 -9.64 5.24
N ALA A 58 -0.41 -10.34 5.10
CA ALA A 58 0.92 -9.79 5.36
C ALA A 58 1.27 -8.71 4.34
N ILE A 59 1.03 -9.01 3.06
CA ILE A 59 1.23 -8.10 1.93
C ILE A 59 0.39 -6.84 2.16
N THR A 60 -0.90 -6.97 2.45
CA THR A 60 -1.80 -5.84 2.65
C THR A 60 -1.33 -4.91 3.75
N ARG A 61 -0.92 -5.48 4.89
CA ARG A 61 -0.40 -4.71 6.02
C ARG A 61 0.86 -3.93 5.61
N LEU A 62 1.84 -4.61 5.04
CA LEU A 62 3.11 -4.00 4.67
C LEU A 62 2.95 -2.98 3.54
N ALA A 63 2.13 -3.28 2.54
CA ALA A 63 1.87 -2.39 1.41
C ALA A 63 1.20 -1.10 1.85
N THR A 64 0.15 -1.20 2.67
CA THR A 64 -0.58 -0.03 3.23
C THR A 64 0.37 0.90 3.99
N LEU A 65 1.24 0.35 4.85
CA LEU A 65 2.23 1.13 5.59
C LEU A 65 3.29 1.74 4.66
N THR A 66 3.72 0.99 3.65
CA THR A 66 4.77 1.41 2.71
C THR A 66 4.36 2.63 1.90
N VAL A 67 3.13 2.64 1.38
CA VAL A 67 2.62 3.70 0.49
C VAL A 67 2.00 4.88 1.24
N GLN A 68 1.96 4.83 2.58
CA GLN A 68 1.36 5.88 3.39
C GLN A 68 2.02 7.24 3.12
N GLY A 69 1.20 8.26 2.88
CA GLY A 69 1.66 9.62 2.59
C GLY A 69 2.19 9.85 1.17
N SER A 70 2.27 8.82 0.33
CA SER A 70 2.58 8.99 -1.09
C SER A 70 1.42 9.70 -1.80
N ARG A 71 1.74 10.54 -2.79
CA ARG A 71 0.74 11.13 -3.70
C ARG A 71 0.26 10.10 -4.73
N SER A 72 1.19 9.30 -5.23
CA SER A 72 0.97 8.26 -6.22
C SER A 72 1.95 7.11 -5.95
N HIS A 73 1.55 5.90 -6.33
CA HIS A 73 2.42 4.74 -6.31
C HIS A 73 1.95 3.70 -7.34
N ASP A 74 2.91 2.94 -7.86
CA ASP A 74 2.64 1.83 -8.77
C ASP A 74 3.62 0.68 -8.50
N VAL A 75 3.30 -0.51 -9.01
CA VAL A 75 3.97 -1.76 -8.65
C VAL A 75 4.39 -2.56 -9.86
N LEU A 76 5.59 -3.12 -9.78
CA LEU A 76 6.01 -4.28 -10.54
C LEU A 76 5.87 -5.51 -9.63
N LEU A 77 5.24 -6.57 -10.13
CA LEU A 77 5.01 -7.79 -9.38
C LEU A 77 5.56 -9.00 -10.13
N ASP A 78 6.44 -9.75 -9.48
CA ASP A 78 7.02 -11.00 -9.94
C ASP A 78 6.53 -12.15 -9.04
N TRP A 79 6.10 -13.27 -9.63
CA TRP A 79 5.56 -14.41 -8.88
C TRP A 79 5.79 -15.75 -9.59
N ASP A 80 5.73 -16.85 -8.84
CA ASP A 80 5.70 -18.20 -9.41
C ASP A 80 4.35 -18.45 -10.10
N ARG A 81 4.32 -18.31 -11.44
CA ARG A 81 3.10 -18.52 -12.24
C ARG A 81 2.51 -19.93 -12.13
N LYS A 82 3.32 -20.95 -11.77
CA LYS A 82 2.83 -22.32 -11.60
C LYS A 82 2.20 -22.53 -10.22
N ARG A 83 2.64 -21.75 -9.23
CA ARG A 83 2.20 -21.85 -7.83
C ARG A 83 1.96 -20.45 -7.25
N PRO A 84 0.98 -19.69 -7.76
CA PRO A 84 0.79 -18.29 -7.36
C PRO A 84 0.50 -18.09 -5.87
N ASP A 85 -0.08 -19.10 -5.20
CA ASP A 85 -0.40 -19.04 -3.77
C ASP A 85 0.63 -19.73 -2.86
N ALA A 86 1.49 -20.60 -3.42
CA ALA A 86 2.41 -21.43 -2.66
C ALA A 86 3.90 -21.16 -2.99
N GLY A 87 4.16 -20.31 -3.98
CA GLY A 87 5.49 -19.83 -4.33
C GLY A 87 5.76 -18.43 -3.77
N PRO A 88 7.02 -17.97 -3.86
CA PRO A 88 7.38 -16.61 -3.45
C PRO A 88 6.74 -15.59 -4.40
N MET A 89 6.42 -14.41 -3.86
CA MET A 89 6.22 -13.22 -4.65
C MET A 89 7.20 -12.13 -4.25
N PHE A 90 7.57 -11.33 -5.24
CA PHE A 90 8.44 -10.18 -5.10
C PHE A 90 7.73 -9.00 -5.74
N SER A 91 7.80 -7.84 -5.09
CA SER A 91 7.30 -6.61 -5.68
C SER A 91 8.34 -5.52 -5.59
N LEU A 92 8.38 -4.67 -6.61
CA LEU A 92 9.02 -3.36 -6.57
C LEU A 92 7.92 -2.30 -6.65
N ILE A 93 7.98 -1.31 -5.78
CA ILE A 93 6.98 -0.25 -5.63
C ILE A 93 7.69 1.08 -5.88
N GLY A 94 7.23 1.81 -6.89
CA GLY A 94 7.61 3.21 -7.08
C GLY A 94 6.63 4.10 -6.35
N MET A 95 7.12 5.10 -5.61
CA MET A 95 6.28 6.05 -4.87
C MET A 95 6.72 7.48 -5.12
N GLU A 96 5.74 8.36 -5.28
CA GLU A 96 5.93 9.80 -5.42
C GLU A 96 5.51 10.51 -4.13
N PHE A 97 6.43 11.30 -3.57
CA PHE A 97 6.18 12.25 -2.49
C PHE A 97 6.36 13.67 -3.03
N PRO A 98 5.82 14.71 -2.37
CA PRO A 98 5.88 16.09 -2.85
C PRO A 98 7.25 16.57 -3.37
N ASN A 99 8.34 16.12 -2.73
CA ASN A 99 9.70 16.55 -3.05
C ASN A 99 10.68 15.37 -3.19
N ALA A 100 10.20 14.14 -3.39
CA ALA A 100 11.06 12.96 -3.45
C ALA A 100 10.42 11.79 -4.22
N GLY A 101 11.25 11.07 -4.96
CA GLY A 101 10.95 9.71 -5.41
C GLY A 101 11.46 8.71 -4.40
N VAL A 102 10.67 7.68 -4.10
CA VAL A 102 11.03 6.60 -3.17
C VAL A 102 10.74 5.27 -3.85
N ALA A 103 11.64 4.32 -3.71
CA ALA A 103 11.40 2.93 -4.09
C ALA A 103 11.14 2.09 -2.84
N ALA A 104 10.33 1.05 -2.95
CA ALA A 104 10.22 0.04 -1.93
C ALA A 104 10.12 -1.35 -2.55
N SER A 105 10.46 -2.37 -1.78
CA SER A 105 10.22 -3.76 -2.15
C SER A 105 9.45 -4.45 -1.04
N ILE A 106 8.59 -5.38 -1.43
CA ILE A 106 7.93 -6.32 -0.51
C ILE A 106 8.12 -7.69 -1.12
N THR A 107 8.63 -8.62 -0.32
CA THR A 107 8.74 -10.03 -0.63
C THR A 107 7.94 -10.79 0.40
N ALA A 108 7.13 -11.74 -0.06
CA ALA A 108 6.46 -12.66 0.83
C ALA A 108 6.56 -14.09 0.30
N ILE A 109 6.92 -14.99 1.20
CA ILE A 109 7.17 -16.39 0.92
C ILE A 109 6.26 -17.19 1.87
N PRO A 110 5.23 -17.89 1.34
CA PRO A 110 4.39 -18.73 2.17
C PRO A 110 5.20 -19.93 2.66
N ASP A 111 4.92 -20.37 3.89
CA ASP A 111 5.38 -21.65 4.41
C ASP A 111 4.25 -22.70 4.40
N ASP A 112 4.61 -23.93 4.73
CA ASP A 112 3.68 -25.07 4.76
C ASP A 112 2.72 -25.03 5.97
N THR A 113 2.97 -24.16 6.95
CA THR A 113 2.13 -23.97 8.13
C THR A 113 1.05 -22.91 7.93
N GLY A 114 1.06 -22.23 6.78
CA GLY A 114 0.18 -21.10 6.47
C GLY A 114 0.66 -19.77 7.03
N ALA A 115 1.88 -19.71 7.59
CA ALA A 115 2.54 -18.47 7.93
C ALA A 115 3.39 -17.97 6.75
N CYS A 116 3.94 -16.77 6.88
CA CYS A 116 4.69 -16.12 5.82
C CYS A 116 6.03 -15.60 6.31
N THR A 117 7.10 -15.87 5.57
CA THR A 117 8.32 -15.09 5.70
C THR A 117 8.20 -13.86 4.83
N VAL A 118 8.37 -12.69 5.44
CA VAL A 118 8.20 -11.40 4.76
C VAL A 118 9.46 -10.56 4.88
N SER A 119 9.75 -9.81 3.82
CA SER A 119 10.78 -8.77 3.81
C SER A 119 10.20 -7.53 3.16
N ALA A 120 10.33 -6.37 3.80
CA ALA A 120 9.97 -5.09 3.23
C ALA A 120 11.16 -4.15 3.29
N GLU A 121 11.47 -3.46 2.21
CA GLU A 121 12.54 -2.47 2.16
C GLU A 121 11.99 -1.17 1.59
N ARG A 122 12.39 -0.04 2.17
CA ARG A 122 12.09 1.29 1.64
C ARG A 122 13.40 2.02 1.41
N ILE A 123 13.60 2.45 0.18
CA ILE A 123 14.81 3.10 -0.33
C ILE A 123 14.47 4.55 -0.66
N SER A 124 15.09 5.48 0.06
CA SER A 124 14.90 6.92 -0.11
C SER A 124 16.22 7.66 -0.14
N VAL A 125 16.23 8.86 -0.70
CA VAL A 125 17.38 9.76 -0.65
C VAL A 125 17.04 10.97 0.21
N ALA A 126 17.93 11.33 1.12
CA ALA A 126 17.86 12.55 1.90
C ALA A 126 18.88 13.57 1.38
N PRO A 127 18.54 14.87 1.33
CA PRO A 127 19.45 15.94 0.92
C PRO A 127 20.40 16.37 2.06
N PHE A 128 20.77 15.43 2.93
CA PHE A 128 21.66 15.63 4.07
C PHE A 128 22.75 14.55 4.05
N THR A 129 23.85 14.79 4.78
CA THR A 129 24.88 13.76 4.96
C THR A 129 24.33 12.60 5.79
N CYS A 130 24.84 11.38 5.58
CA CYS A 130 24.42 10.24 6.40
C CYS A 130 24.76 10.42 7.88
N ALA A 131 25.83 11.16 8.22
CA ALA A 131 26.14 11.54 9.59
C ALA A 131 25.01 12.37 10.22
N SER A 132 24.51 13.39 9.50
CA SER A 132 23.39 14.22 9.98
C SER A 132 22.10 13.41 10.15
N VAL A 133 21.81 12.48 9.23
CA VAL A 133 20.65 11.58 9.36
C VAL A 133 20.78 10.69 10.59
N ALA A 134 21.96 10.09 10.80
CA ALA A 134 22.22 9.22 11.94
C ALA A 134 22.08 9.95 13.28
N GLU A 135 22.59 11.18 13.39
CA GLU A 135 22.50 11.99 14.60
C GLU A 135 21.06 12.39 14.94
N GLN A 136 20.25 12.71 13.93
CA GLN A 136 18.87 13.16 14.11
C GLN A 136 17.90 12.00 14.40
N GLU A 137 18.09 10.86 13.75
CA GLU A 137 17.07 9.79 13.73
C GLU A 137 17.51 8.49 14.41
N LEU A 138 18.82 8.21 14.47
CA LEU A 138 19.36 6.89 14.82
C LEU A 138 20.24 6.91 16.07
N LYS A 139 20.11 7.95 16.91
CA LYS A 139 20.97 8.17 18.09
C LYS A 139 21.06 6.97 19.05
N ASN A 140 19.98 6.21 19.19
CA ASN A 140 19.90 5.06 20.10
C ASN A 140 20.15 3.72 19.39
N TYR A 141 20.45 3.73 18.10
CA TYR A 141 20.69 2.52 17.32
C TYR A 141 22.15 2.10 17.48
N ARG A 142 22.38 0.79 17.46
CA ARG A 142 23.71 0.21 17.37
C ARG A 142 24.19 0.29 15.92
N MET A 143 25.30 0.99 15.70
CA MET A 143 25.91 1.12 14.36
C MET A 143 26.95 0.02 14.13
N THR A 144 26.85 -0.63 12.97
CA THR A 144 27.84 -1.56 12.43
C THR A 144 28.27 -1.05 11.06
N ARG A 145 29.56 -0.78 10.88
CA ARG A 145 30.09 -0.36 9.58
C ARG A 145 30.41 -1.59 8.73
N LEU A 146 29.75 -1.70 7.58
CA LEU A 146 29.98 -2.80 6.64
C LEU A 146 31.07 -2.44 5.62
N LEU A 147 31.08 -1.19 5.15
CA LEU A 147 32.08 -0.64 4.23
C LEU A 147 32.37 0.83 4.61
N PRO A 148 33.43 1.46 4.06
CA PRO A 148 33.77 2.85 4.40
C PRO A 148 32.62 3.86 4.24
N ILE A 149 31.79 3.66 3.20
CA ILE A 149 30.63 4.52 2.87
C ILE A 149 29.28 3.86 3.20
N TYR A 150 29.26 2.76 3.95
CA TYR A 150 28.04 2.00 4.25
C TYR A 150 28.02 1.53 5.71
N ALA A 151 27.09 2.08 6.49
CA ALA A 151 26.77 1.62 7.84
C ALA A 151 25.34 1.08 7.96
N VAL A 152 25.16 0.08 8.82
CA VAL A 152 23.86 -0.49 9.21
C VAL A 152 23.61 -0.18 10.68
N TYR A 153 22.38 0.22 10.98
CA TYR A 153 21.91 0.62 12.29
C TYR A 153 20.78 -0.33 12.70
N THR A 154 20.85 -0.89 13.91
CA THR A 154 19.83 -1.78 14.48
C THR A 154 19.40 -1.28 15.85
N ASP A 155 18.13 -1.46 16.20
CA ASP A 155 17.61 -1.22 17.56
C ASP A 155 17.26 -2.56 18.20
N ASP A 156 17.81 -2.82 19.39
CA ASP A 156 17.54 -4.07 20.13
C ASP A 156 16.06 -4.22 20.52
N LYS A 157 15.28 -3.12 20.50
CA LYS A 157 13.83 -3.12 20.69
C LYS A 157 13.04 -3.58 19.47
N GLU A 158 13.63 -3.48 18.28
CA GLU A 158 13.03 -3.83 17.00
C GLU A 158 13.98 -4.73 16.20
N PRO A 159 14.21 -5.98 16.62
CA PRO A 159 15.24 -6.85 16.04
C PRO A 159 14.94 -7.29 14.60
N THR A 160 13.70 -7.09 14.13
CA THR A 160 13.27 -7.35 12.75
C THR A 160 13.52 -6.16 11.83
N SER A 161 13.94 -5.01 12.37
CA SER A 161 14.15 -3.75 11.65
C SER A 161 15.62 -3.36 11.58
N SER A 162 16.02 -2.75 10.48
CA SER A 162 17.32 -2.10 10.35
C SER A 162 17.24 -0.87 9.45
N VAL A 163 18.17 0.06 9.66
CA VAL A 163 18.35 1.24 8.81
C VAL A 163 19.77 1.23 8.28
N SER A 164 19.90 1.22 6.96
CA SER A 164 21.17 1.28 6.27
C SER A 164 21.37 2.66 5.69
N LEU A 165 22.54 3.25 5.94
CA LEU A 165 22.94 4.53 5.39
C LEU A 165 24.14 4.33 4.47
N ILE A 166 24.01 4.80 3.23
CA ILE A 166 25.07 4.77 2.21
C ILE A 166 25.35 6.20 1.77
N ASP A 167 26.61 6.64 1.90
CA ASP A 167 27.01 7.97 1.47
C ASP A 167 26.88 8.08 -0.06
N SER A 168 26.07 9.03 -0.52
CA SER A 168 25.81 9.27 -1.94
C SER A 168 25.82 10.77 -2.21
N PRO A 169 27.00 11.42 -2.26
CA PRO A 169 27.12 12.87 -2.35
C PRO A 169 26.28 13.46 -3.50
N PRO A 170 25.54 14.57 -3.27
CA PRO A 170 25.59 15.42 -2.08
C PRO A 170 24.68 14.98 -0.91
N GLY A 171 24.05 13.80 -0.96
CA GLY A 171 23.07 13.34 0.02
C GLY A 171 23.40 11.99 0.67
N CYS A 172 22.36 11.38 1.23
CA CYS A 172 22.41 10.07 1.88
C CYS A 172 21.36 9.15 1.27
N LEU A 173 21.76 7.96 0.83
CA LEU A 173 20.82 6.89 0.49
C LEU A 173 20.46 6.13 1.78
N ILE A 174 19.17 6.05 2.05
CA ILE A 174 18.61 5.44 3.26
C ILE A 174 17.80 4.22 2.84
N ILE A 175 18.14 3.05 3.38
CA ILE A 175 17.36 1.82 3.21
C ILE A 175 16.82 1.41 4.57
N ARG A 176 15.51 1.52 4.76
CA ARG A 176 14.82 0.97 5.94
C ARG A 176 14.31 -0.41 5.59
N ARG A 177 14.76 -1.42 6.32
CA ARG A 177 14.46 -2.82 6.06
C ARG A 177 13.74 -3.44 7.25
N TYR A 178 12.72 -4.22 6.95
CA TYR A 178 11.97 -5.07 7.86
C TYR A 178 12.02 -6.50 7.37
N VAL A 179 12.33 -7.46 8.25
CA VAL A 179 12.28 -8.89 7.94
C VAL A 179 11.62 -9.63 9.09
N GLU A 180 10.63 -10.45 8.79
CA GLU A 180 9.98 -11.30 9.79
C GLU A 180 9.74 -12.69 9.22
N TYR A 181 10.08 -13.69 10.03
CA TYR A 181 9.87 -15.09 9.71
C TYR A 181 8.61 -15.60 10.40
N GLY A 182 7.86 -16.46 9.73
CA GLY A 182 6.66 -17.08 10.32
C GLY A 182 5.59 -16.08 10.72
N TRP A 183 5.50 -14.93 10.02
CA TRP A 183 4.46 -13.94 10.23
C TRP A 183 3.08 -14.60 10.09
N ARG A 184 2.21 -14.33 11.05
CA ARG A 184 0.82 -14.78 11.06
C ARG A 184 -0.07 -13.57 11.23
N ASP A 185 -1.23 -13.63 10.59
CA ASP A 185 -2.23 -12.59 10.76
C ASP A 185 -2.65 -12.51 12.24
N PRO A 186 -2.38 -11.38 12.94
CA PRO A 186 -2.78 -11.21 14.33
C PRO A 186 -4.29 -11.32 14.52
N ALA A 187 -5.08 -11.00 13.49
CA ALA A 187 -6.53 -11.13 13.51
C ALA A 187 -7.02 -12.58 13.33
N ALA A 188 -6.16 -13.48 12.83
CA ALA A 188 -6.46 -14.90 12.66
C ALA A 188 -6.12 -15.74 13.90
N VAL A 189 -5.48 -15.15 14.92
CA VAL A 189 -5.30 -15.80 16.22
C VAL A 189 -6.69 -15.84 16.90
N PRO A 190 -7.29 -17.03 17.13
CA PRO A 190 -8.53 -17.08 17.89
C PRO A 190 -8.28 -16.43 19.25
N ALA A 191 -9.14 -15.50 19.64
CA ALA A 191 -9.09 -14.86 20.95
C ALA A 191 -8.90 -15.96 21.99
N ALA A 192 -7.72 -15.99 22.62
CA ALA A 192 -7.46 -16.90 23.72
C ALA A 192 -8.60 -16.70 24.72
N ALA A 193 -9.33 -17.78 25.02
CA ALA A 193 -10.42 -17.75 25.98
C ALA A 193 -9.92 -17.04 27.24
N ALA A 194 -10.61 -15.96 27.62
CA ALA A 194 -10.30 -15.25 28.85
C ALA A 194 -10.17 -16.29 29.98
N PRO A 195 -9.14 -16.21 30.83
CA PRO A 195 -9.02 -17.12 31.96
C PRO A 195 -10.31 -17.02 32.78
N ALA A 196 -10.93 -18.17 33.02
CA ALA A 196 -12.13 -18.26 33.84
C ALA A 196 -11.89 -17.52 35.15
N ALA A 197 -12.81 -16.61 35.49
CA ALA A 197 -12.77 -15.88 36.75
C ALA A 197 -12.64 -16.89 37.92
N PRO A 198 -11.76 -16.65 38.90
CA PRO A 198 -11.63 -17.53 40.04
C PRO A 198 -12.98 -17.61 40.77
N ALA A 199 -13.42 -18.84 41.03
CA ALA A 199 -14.65 -19.14 41.75
C ALA A 199 -14.68 -18.37 43.08
N GLY A 200 -15.80 -17.66 43.29
CA GLY A 200 -16.02 -16.78 44.43
C GLY A 200 -15.74 -17.47 45.77
N GLN A 201 -15.02 -16.76 46.62
CA GLN A 201 -14.77 -17.13 48.00
C GLN A 201 -16.09 -17.05 48.80
N PRO A 202 -16.47 -18.07 49.58
CA PRO A 202 -17.72 -18.05 50.32
C PRO A 202 -17.70 -16.99 51.45
N PRO A 203 -18.84 -16.34 51.74
CA PRO A 203 -18.90 -15.24 52.69
C PRO A 203 -18.61 -15.70 54.13
N LYS A 204 -17.67 -15.01 54.79
CA LYS A 204 -17.42 -15.14 56.24
C LYS A 204 -18.67 -14.68 57.00
N ARG A 205 -19.32 -15.60 57.72
CA ARG A 205 -20.33 -15.27 58.74
C ARG A 205 -19.63 -14.53 59.89
N ARG A 206 -20.24 -13.43 60.31
CA ARG A 206 -19.89 -12.63 61.47
C ARG A 206 -20.70 -13.12 62.67
#